data_AF-A0A7C7CRB9-F1
#
_entry.id   AF-A0A7C7CRB9-F1
#
_cell.length_a   1.000
_cell.length_b   1.000
_cell.length_c   1.000
_cell.angle_alpha   90.00
_cell.angle_beta   90.00
_cell.angle_gamma   90.00
#
_symmetry.space_group_name_H-M   'P 1'
#
loop_
_entity.id
_entity.type
_entity.pdbx_description
1 polymer ?
#
loop_
_entity_poly.entity_id
_entity_poly.type
_entity_poly.pdbx_seq_one_letter_code
_entity_poly.pdbx_strand_id
1 'polypeptide(L)'
;IPGTWHVSSEWGGDYVISRFPILEEAVLTSSWRSMAVLLDTEAELGKNILIINSHFSCCGANEGRQQQVDELIGVMRDWMKPENWTGPFYLEMDTPIFHVGDFNLVGYRQQLLTLTEGDIVDEESYGDDFLPDWDESFITDLFSHHTGIRMGYTWRSDGSSFSPGKLDYILYTDSILEIAKHYVLNTMAMSEEELDQYNLEEWDVYLASDHMPRVVDILAVNVTPDVEEEGSLPEVFRLYPAYPNPFNASTTITFSVEMNGHAFLQIYDITGRLVATLVDEQLLPGEYETVWDARKVSSGVYLVTLQIGTAVKSQKVVLLK
;
A
#
# COMPACT_ATOMS: atom_id res chain seq x y z
N ILE A 1 10.33 1.84 27.57
CA ILE A 1 11.51 2.22 26.75
C ILE A 1 11.85 3.68 27.07
N PRO A 2 13.02 3.98 27.65
CA PRO A 2 13.44 5.36 27.89
C PRO A 2 13.63 6.11 26.57
N GLY A 3 13.21 7.37 26.50
CA GLY A 3 13.34 8.20 25.30
C GLY A 3 12.35 9.36 25.30
N THR A 4 12.56 10.31 24.39
CA THR A 4 11.57 11.35 24.08
C THR A 4 10.46 10.73 23.25
N TRP A 5 9.22 11.03 23.60
CA TRP A 5 8.04 10.63 22.85
C TRP A 5 7.31 11.88 22.38
N HIS A 6 6.86 11.85 21.13
CA HIS A 6 6.07 12.87 20.48
C HIS A 6 4.65 12.35 20.33
N VAL A 7 3.67 13.21 20.60
CA VAL A 7 2.24 12.87 20.56
C VAL A 7 1.55 13.89 19.70
N SER A 8 0.74 13.43 18.74
CA SER A 8 -0.08 14.30 17.90
C SER A 8 -1.16 15.00 18.71
N SER A 9 -1.79 16.00 18.09
CA SER A 9 -3.12 16.46 18.51
C SER A 9 -4.14 15.31 18.46
N GLU A 10 -5.20 15.42 19.26
CA GLU A 10 -6.33 14.48 19.25
C GLU A 10 -7.38 14.94 18.24
N TRP A 11 -7.81 14.01 17.37
CA TRP A 11 -8.93 14.23 16.46
C TRP A 11 -9.81 12.99 16.39
N GLY A 12 -11.07 13.12 16.80
CA GLY A 12 -12.04 12.02 16.69
C GLY A 12 -11.73 10.81 17.57
N GLY A 13 -10.91 11.00 18.61
CA GLY A 13 -10.37 9.95 19.47
C GLY A 13 -9.06 9.33 18.98
N ASP A 14 -8.55 9.75 17.82
CA ASP A 14 -7.31 9.23 17.25
C ASP A 14 -6.09 9.98 17.79
N TYR A 15 -5.02 9.21 18.01
CA TYR A 15 -3.70 9.71 18.42
C TYR A 15 -2.62 8.96 17.65
N VAL A 16 -1.53 9.66 17.32
CA VAL A 16 -0.26 9.05 16.91
C VAL A 16 0.80 9.36 17.95
N ILE A 17 1.45 8.31 18.46
CA ILE A 17 2.53 8.41 19.43
C ILE A 17 3.79 7.85 18.78
N SER A 18 4.85 8.66 18.72
CA SER A 18 6.07 8.32 17.99
C SER A 18 7.33 8.62 18.79
N ARG A 19 8.39 7.83 18.57
CA ARG A 19 9.75 8.18 19.01
C ARG A 19 10.44 9.17 18.07
N PHE A 20 9.91 9.31 16.87
CA PHE A 20 10.35 10.25 15.87
C PHE A 20 9.59 11.58 16.04
N PRO A 21 10.24 12.73 15.82
CA PRO A 21 9.57 14.02 15.79
C PRO A 21 8.38 14.04 14.81
N ILE A 22 7.33 14.75 15.19
CA ILE A 22 6.21 15.07 14.30
C ILE A 22 6.60 16.35 13.55
N LEU A 23 6.66 16.27 12.22
CA LEU A 23 6.96 17.40 11.35
C LEU A 23 5.70 18.21 11.05
N GLU A 24 4.63 17.52 10.65
CA GLU A 24 3.35 18.10 10.27
C GLU A 24 2.21 17.17 10.73
N GLU A 25 1.05 17.75 11.01
CA GLU A 25 -0.16 17.01 11.36
C GLU A 25 -1.41 17.73 10.84
N ALA A 26 -2.44 16.97 10.44
CA ALA A 26 -3.68 17.54 9.92
C ALA A 26 -4.87 16.60 10.05
N VAL A 27 -6.08 17.18 10.10
CA VAL A 27 -7.34 16.45 9.87
C VAL A 27 -7.58 16.32 8.37
N LEU A 28 -7.97 15.13 7.91
CA LEU A 28 -8.18 14.86 6.49
C LEU A 28 -9.66 14.89 6.08
N THR A 29 -10.59 14.56 6.99
CA THR A 29 -12.01 14.46 6.66
C THR A 29 -12.84 15.45 7.46
N SER A 30 -13.90 15.97 6.85
CA SER A 30 -14.91 16.83 7.48
C SER A 30 -15.59 16.19 8.69
N SER A 31 -15.49 14.86 8.82
CA SER A 31 -15.98 14.08 9.95
C SER A 31 -15.01 13.97 11.14
N TRP A 32 -13.76 14.44 10.97
CA TRP A 32 -12.69 14.42 11.97
C TRP A 32 -12.27 13.01 12.39
N ARG A 33 -12.59 12.01 11.55
CA ARG A 33 -12.33 10.58 11.79
C ARG A 33 -11.12 10.04 11.04
N SER A 34 -10.39 10.91 10.38
CA SER A 34 -9.15 10.60 9.69
C SER A 34 -8.20 11.75 9.90
N MET A 35 -7.01 11.43 10.37
CA MET A 35 -5.90 12.36 10.57
C MET A 35 -4.64 11.87 9.88
N ALA A 36 -3.75 12.81 9.55
CA ALA A 36 -2.42 12.55 9.04
C ALA A 36 -1.36 13.11 9.99
N VAL A 37 -0.26 12.38 10.12
CA VAL A 37 0.94 12.78 10.86
C VAL A 37 2.17 12.41 10.05
N LEU A 38 2.99 13.40 9.70
CA LEU A 38 4.27 13.20 9.04
C LEU A 38 5.38 13.07 10.08
N LEU A 39 6.07 11.94 10.08
CA LEU A 39 7.12 11.61 11.05
C LEU A 39 8.52 11.77 10.45
N ASP A 40 9.39 12.45 11.19
CA ASP A 40 10.81 12.62 10.87
C ASP A 40 11.55 11.29 11.03
N THR A 41 11.58 10.50 9.96
CA THR A 41 12.17 9.16 9.91
C THR A 41 13.31 9.07 8.91
N GLU A 42 13.66 10.19 8.27
CA GLU A 42 14.64 10.27 7.19
C GLU A 42 16.01 9.74 7.61
N ALA A 43 16.45 10.05 8.84
CA ALA A 43 17.74 9.59 9.35
C ALA A 43 17.84 8.06 9.53
N GLU A 44 16.73 7.38 9.78
CA GLU A 44 16.69 5.92 10.01
C GLU A 44 16.26 5.14 8.77
N LEU A 45 15.36 5.70 7.96
CA LEU A 45 14.68 5.01 6.87
C LEU A 45 14.92 5.64 5.49
N GLY A 46 15.63 6.78 5.41
CA GLY A 46 15.93 7.48 4.17
C GLY A 46 14.81 8.36 3.61
N LYS A 47 13.59 8.29 4.19
CA LYS A 47 12.44 9.16 3.91
C LYS A 47 11.64 9.41 5.18
N ASN A 48 10.87 10.49 5.21
CA ASN A 48 9.83 10.73 6.21
C ASN A 48 8.64 9.81 5.96
N ILE A 49 7.92 9.39 7.00
CA ILE A 49 6.76 8.49 6.87
C ILE A 49 5.49 9.26 7.17
N LEU A 50 4.49 9.12 6.29
CA LEU A 50 3.13 9.60 6.54
C LEU A 50 2.31 8.50 7.21
N ILE A 51 1.79 8.81 8.41
CA ILE A 51 0.79 7.97 9.09
C ILE A 51 -0.57 8.63 8.92
N ILE A 52 -1.47 7.96 8.20
CA ILE A 52 -2.89 8.26 8.22
C ILE A 52 -3.53 7.36 9.28
N ASN A 53 -4.11 7.93 10.32
CA ASN A 53 -4.87 7.18 11.33
C ASN A 53 -6.37 7.47 11.14
N SER A 54 -7.21 6.44 11.12
CA SER A 54 -8.65 6.60 10.93
C SER A 54 -9.48 5.70 11.82
N HIS A 55 -10.55 6.28 12.36
CA HIS A 55 -11.60 5.60 13.10
C HIS A 55 -12.96 5.87 12.46
N PHE A 56 -13.32 5.07 11.46
CA PHE A 56 -14.56 5.27 10.70
C PHE A 56 -15.82 4.89 11.50
N SER A 57 -16.98 5.31 10.99
CA SER A 57 -18.27 5.10 11.67
C SER A 57 -18.57 3.62 11.91
N CYS A 58 -18.91 3.29 13.16
CA CYS A 58 -19.15 1.92 13.60
C CYS A 58 -20.55 1.38 13.26
N CYS A 59 -20.76 0.11 13.59
CA CYS A 59 -22.07 -0.56 13.51
C CYS A 59 -22.71 -0.49 12.10
N GLY A 60 -24.00 -0.18 12.03
CA GLY A 60 -24.78 -0.14 10.78
C GLY A 60 -24.60 1.10 9.92
N ALA A 61 -23.66 2.00 10.25
CA ALA A 61 -23.46 3.28 9.55
C ALA A 61 -22.73 3.13 8.19
N ASN A 62 -23.15 2.18 7.36
CA ASN A 62 -22.46 1.82 6.12
C ASN A 62 -22.41 2.95 5.10
N GLU A 63 -23.50 3.71 4.95
CA GLU A 63 -23.55 4.87 4.04
C GLU A 63 -22.62 5.98 4.53
N GLY A 64 -22.65 6.29 5.83
CA GLY A 64 -21.75 7.29 6.42
C GLY A 64 -20.28 6.88 6.34
N ARG A 65 -19.99 5.58 6.46
CA ARG A 65 -18.63 5.06 6.25
C ARG A 65 -18.20 5.13 4.79
N GLN A 66 -19.10 4.88 3.84
CA GLN A 66 -18.78 5.06 2.41
C GLN A 66 -18.43 6.52 2.11
N GLN A 67 -19.22 7.47 2.60
CA GLN A 67 -18.93 8.90 2.46
C GLN A 67 -17.56 9.28 3.06
N GLN A 68 -17.19 8.69 4.20
CA GLN A 68 -15.91 8.94 4.87
C GLN A 68 -14.71 8.44 4.06
N VAL A 69 -14.82 7.26 3.43
CA VAL A 69 -13.73 6.73 2.60
C VAL A 69 -13.64 7.43 1.25
N ASP A 70 -14.77 7.82 0.66
CA ASP A 70 -14.79 8.61 -0.59
C ASP A 70 -14.09 9.98 -0.37
N GLU A 71 -14.45 10.68 0.72
CA GLU A 71 -13.81 11.95 1.10
C GLU A 71 -12.30 11.79 1.31
N LEU A 72 -11.89 10.77 2.08
CA LEU A 72 -10.49 10.54 2.39
C LEU A 72 -9.66 10.27 1.12
N ILE A 73 -10.16 9.42 0.23
CA ILE A 73 -9.44 9.05 -0.99
C ILE A 73 -9.42 10.19 -2.00
N GLY A 74 -10.49 11.00 -2.08
CA GLY A 74 -10.47 12.26 -2.83
C GLY A 74 -9.38 13.21 -2.34
N VAL A 75 -9.23 13.36 -1.01
CA VAL A 75 -8.15 14.16 -0.40
C VAL A 75 -6.78 13.56 -0.72
N MET A 76 -6.59 12.24 -0.60
CA MET A 76 -5.32 11.58 -0.93
C MET A 76 -4.94 11.76 -2.39
N ARG A 77 -5.88 11.57 -3.33
CA ARG A 77 -5.67 11.81 -4.76
C ARG A 77 -5.13 13.20 -5.02
N ASP A 78 -5.76 14.22 -4.44
CA ASP A 78 -5.36 15.60 -4.68
C ASP A 78 -4.09 15.98 -3.90
N TRP A 79 -3.71 15.20 -2.89
CA TRP A 79 -2.46 15.35 -2.16
C TRP A 79 -1.27 14.75 -2.92
N MET A 80 -1.46 13.60 -3.57
CA MET A 80 -0.40 12.84 -4.22
C MET A 80 -0.07 13.32 -5.65
N LYS A 81 -0.75 14.34 -6.17
CA LYS A 81 -0.50 14.92 -7.52
C LYS A 81 0.66 15.93 -7.51
N PRO A 82 1.88 15.60 -8.00
CA PRO A 82 3.04 16.49 -7.86
C PRO A 82 2.87 17.83 -8.58
N GLU A 83 2.18 17.83 -9.72
CA GLU A 83 2.01 19.01 -10.57
C GLU A 83 1.03 20.05 -10.00
N ASN A 84 0.13 19.65 -9.10
CA ASN A 84 -0.93 20.52 -8.57
C ASN A 84 -1.52 20.01 -7.26
N TRP A 85 -0.67 19.65 -6.29
CA TRP A 85 -1.13 19.10 -5.02
C TRP A 85 -1.89 20.15 -4.19
N THR A 86 -2.97 19.73 -3.52
CA THR A 86 -3.79 20.59 -2.64
C THR A 86 -4.05 19.97 -1.27
N GLY A 87 -3.15 19.08 -0.83
CA GLY A 87 -3.18 18.49 0.51
C GLY A 87 -2.93 19.49 1.65
N PRO A 88 -3.07 19.04 2.91
CA PRO A 88 -2.95 19.90 4.08
C PRO A 88 -1.53 20.45 4.32
N PHE A 89 -0.50 19.76 3.84
CA PHE A 89 0.90 20.17 3.88
C PHE A 89 1.67 19.52 2.72
N TYR A 90 2.89 19.97 2.45
CA TYR A 90 3.70 19.40 1.36
C TYR A 90 4.02 17.93 1.64
N LEU A 91 3.73 17.07 0.68
CA LEU A 91 4.09 15.66 0.72
C LEU A 91 5.08 15.38 -0.41
N GLU A 92 6.27 14.93 -0.04
CA GLU A 92 7.32 14.60 -1.01
C GLU A 92 6.88 13.40 -1.84
N MET A 93 7.26 13.37 -3.12
CA MET A 93 7.04 12.19 -3.97
C MET A 93 7.68 10.96 -3.33
N ASP A 94 7.01 9.82 -3.49
CA ASP A 94 7.41 8.54 -2.93
C ASP A 94 7.52 8.56 -1.40
N THR A 95 6.80 9.44 -0.72
CA THR A 95 6.68 9.39 0.75
C THR A 95 6.00 8.07 1.14
N PRO A 96 6.64 7.19 1.93
CA PRO A 96 5.99 5.98 2.44
C PRO A 96 4.73 6.32 3.25
N ILE A 97 3.61 5.69 2.91
CA ILE A 97 2.32 5.91 3.59
C ILE A 97 1.87 4.63 4.29
N PHE A 98 1.52 4.76 5.56
CA PHE A 98 0.66 3.79 6.26
C PHE A 98 -0.69 4.42 6.55
N HIS A 99 -1.78 3.75 6.16
CA HIS A 99 -3.13 4.08 6.60
C HIS A 99 -3.66 3.01 7.55
N VAL A 100 -3.80 3.37 8.82
CA VAL A 100 -4.07 2.47 9.95
C VAL A 100 -5.29 2.92 10.74
N GLY A 101 -5.81 2.02 11.57
CA GLY A 101 -6.81 2.33 12.59
C GLY A 101 -7.98 1.36 12.61
N ASP A 102 -8.99 1.65 13.44
CA ASP A 102 -10.25 0.92 13.48
C ASP A 102 -11.18 1.40 12.37
N PHE A 103 -11.12 0.72 11.24
CA PHE A 103 -11.92 1.09 10.09
C PHE A 103 -13.38 0.66 10.24
N ASN A 104 -13.72 -0.15 11.26
CA ASN A 104 -15.08 -0.61 11.47
C ASN A 104 -15.72 -1.26 10.22
N LEU A 105 -14.94 -1.80 9.27
CA LEU A 105 -15.47 -2.33 8.00
C LEU A 105 -16.34 -3.57 8.23
N VAL A 106 -17.62 -3.33 8.50
CA VAL A 106 -18.66 -4.34 8.66
C VAL A 106 -19.66 -4.14 7.52
N GLY A 107 -19.91 -5.18 6.72
CA GLY A 107 -20.89 -5.12 5.64
C GLY A 107 -20.27 -4.94 4.25
N TYR A 108 -20.25 -3.72 3.72
CA TYR A 108 -20.00 -3.48 2.30
C TYR A 108 -18.51 -3.57 1.95
N ARG A 109 -18.20 -4.47 1.00
CA ARG A 109 -16.85 -4.58 0.41
C ARG A 109 -16.40 -3.28 -0.26
N GLN A 110 -17.35 -2.48 -0.77
CA GLN A 110 -17.07 -1.24 -1.49
C GLN A 110 -16.16 -0.29 -0.70
N GLN A 111 -16.36 -0.18 0.61
CA GLN A 111 -15.55 0.72 1.44
C GLN A 111 -14.06 0.34 1.41
N LEU A 112 -13.75 -0.96 1.37
CA LEU A 112 -12.39 -1.43 1.22
C LEU A 112 -11.86 -1.17 -0.20
N LEU A 113 -12.70 -1.37 -1.23
CA LEU A 113 -12.32 -1.08 -2.62
C LEU A 113 -11.98 0.39 -2.83
N THR A 114 -12.77 1.30 -2.25
CA THR A 114 -12.45 2.74 -2.27
C THR A 114 -11.07 2.98 -1.64
N LEU A 115 -10.81 2.40 -0.47
CA LEU A 115 -9.53 2.59 0.24
C LEU A 115 -8.31 1.98 -0.46
N THR A 116 -8.45 0.80 -1.09
CA THR A 116 -7.31 0.07 -1.68
C THR A 116 -7.16 0.29 -3.18
N GLU A 117 -8.28 0.37 -3.91
CA GLU A 117 -8.31 0.45 -5.37
C GLU A 117 -8.62 1.87 -5.86
N GLY A 118 -9.04 2.78 -4.97
CA GLY A 118 -9.37 4.15 -5.37
C GLY A 118 -10.73 4.33 -6.02
N ASP A 119 -11.60 3.34 -5.91
CA ASP A 119 -12.96 3.28 -6.48
C ASP A 119 -13.92 4.16 -5.67
N ILE A 120 -13.95 5.47 -5.98
CA ILE A 120 -14.74 6.49 -5.30
C ILE A 120 -16.20 6.35 -5.77
N VAL A 121 -17.13 6.19 -4.83
CA VAL A 121 -18.54 5.99 -5.18
C VAL A 121 -19.24 7.31 -5.51
N ASP A 122 -19.02 8.36 -4.69
CA ASP A 122 -19.54 9.70 -4.94
C ASP A 122 -18.49 10.59 -5.64
N GLU A 123 -18.22 10.31 -6.91
CA GLU A 123 -17.30 11.10 -7.74
C GLU A 123 -17.80 12.54 -7.97
N GLU A 124 -19.11 12.79 -7.87
CA GLU A 124 -19.66 14.15 -8.02
C GLU A 124 -19.16 15.07 -6.89
N SER A 125 -19.10 14.54 -5.66
CA SER A 125 -18.63 15.28 -4.49
C SER A 125 -17.12 15.20 -4.29
N TYR A 126 -16.51 14.05 -4.57
CA TYR A 126 -15.14 13.74 -4.16
C TYR A 126 -14.17 13.54 -5.33
N GLY A 127 -14.63 13.70 -6.57
CA GLY A 127 -13.86 13.62 -7.80
C GLY A 127 -13.59 12.19 -8.28
N ASP A 128 -12.93 12.08 -9.44
CA ASP A 128 -12.69 10.82 -10.15
C ASP A 128 -11.81 9.81 -9.38
N ASP A 129 -11.97 8.53 -9.71
CA ASP A 129 -11.11 7.42 -9.27
C ASP A 129 -9.60 7.69 -9.40
N PHE A 130 -8.81 7.10 -8.49
CA PHE A 130 -7.35 7.23 -8.46
C PHE A 130 -6.67 6.06 -7.76
N LEU A 131 -5.66 5.47 -8.39
CA LEU A 131 -4.87 4.38 -7.82
C LEU A 131 -3.98 4.90 -6.67
N PRO A 132 -4.22 4.51 -5.41
CA PRO A 132 -3.71 5.24 -4.25
C PRO A 132 -2.26 4.93 -3.87
N ASP A 133 -1.53 4.19 -4.70
CA ASP A 133 -0.08 3.96 -4.55
C ASP A 133 0.73 4.81 -5.55
N TRP A 134 1.98 5.13 -5.21
CA TRP A 134 2.87 5.99 -5.98
C TRP A 134 3.23 5.43 -7.37
N ASP A 135 3.19 4.11 -7.54
CA ASP A 135 3.44 3.44 -8.82
C ASP A 135 2.16 3.18 -9.64
N GLU A 136 1.08 3.92 -9.34
CA GLU A 136 -0.24 3.76 -9.95
C GLU A 136 -0.77 2.32 -9.79
N SER A 137 -0.67 1.77 -8.58
CA SER A 137 -1.21 0.47 -8.22
C SER A 137 -2.16 0.55 -7.02
N PHE A 138 -2.64 -0.60 -6.57
CA PHE A 138 -3.52 -0.67 -5.41
C PHE A 138 -2.68 -0.61 -4.14
N ILE A 139 -3.15 0.15 -3.15
CA ILE A 139 -2.59 0.07 -1.80
C ILE A 139 -2.78 -1.35 -1.24
N THR A 140 -1.75 -1.88 -0.59
CA THR A 140 -1.79 -3.23 -0.03
C THR A 140 -2.50 -3.25 1.32
N ASP A 141 -3.52 -4.11 1.45
CA ASP A 141 -4.10 -4.50 2.75
C ASP A 141 -3.27 -5.61 3.42
N LEU A 142 -2.50 -5.24 4.44
CA LEU A 142 -1.71 -6.20 5.21
C LEU A 142 -2.63 -7.09 6.06
N PHE A 143 -2.69 -8.38 5.77
CA PHE A 143 -3.39 -9.36 6.61
C PHE A 143 -2.43 -10.06 7.59
N SER A 144 -2.64 -9.87 8.89
CA SER A 144 -1.80 -10.47 9.95
C SER A 144 -2.51 -11.61 10.66
N HIS A 145 -1.74 -12.64 11.04
CA HIS A 145 -2.23 -13.71 11.91
C HIS A 145 -1.94 -13.42 13.38
N HIS A 146 -2.70 -14.07 14.26
CA HIS A 146 -2.50 -14.11 15.70
C HIS A 146 -1.18 -14.77 16.05
N THR A 147 -0.58 -14.31 17.15
CA THR A 147 0.49 -15.04 17.83
C THR A 147 -0.01 -16.44 18.23
N GLY A 148 0.71 -17.49 17.79
CA GLY A 148 0.45 -18.88 18.18
C GLY A 148 -0.64 -19.64 17.41
N ILE A 149 -1.55 -18.97 16.70
CA ILE A 149 -2.66 -19.63 15.99
C ILE A 149 -2.97 -19.03 14.60
N ARG A 150 -3.60 -19.82 13.72
CA ARG A 150 -3.99 -19.40 12.36
C ARG A 150 -5.34 -18.65 12.33
N MET A 151 -5.48 -17.62 13.14
CA MET A 151 -6.63 -16.70 13.18
C MET A 151 -6.16 -15.28 12.89
N GLY A 152 -7.05 -14.37 12.49
CA GLY A 152 -6.67 -12.99 12.11
C GLY A 152 -7.73 -11.93 12.38
N TYR A 153 -8.69 -12.20 13.28
CA TYR A 153 -9.63 -11.17 13.73
C TYR A 153 -8.89 -10.17 14.63
N THR A 154 -9.29 -8.92 14.64
CA THR A 154 -8.62 -7.87 15.44
C THR A 154 -9.55 -7.32 16.51
N TRP A 155 -10.84 -7.58 16.40
CA TRP A 155 -11.83 -7.24 17.40
C TRP A 155 -12.59 -8.48 17.90
N ARG A 156 -12.84 -8.53 19.21
CA ARG A 156 -13.67 -9.56 19.85
C ARG A 156 -14.35 -8.99 21.10
N SER A 157 -15.66 -9.17 21.18
CA SER A 157 -16.43 -8.90 22.38
C SER A 157 -17.30 -10.12 22.74
N ASP A 158 -16.97 -10.78 23.84
CA ASP A 158 -17.69 -11.97 24.29
C ASP A 158 -19.10 -11.61 24.75
N GLY A 159 -20.10 -12.23 24.13
CA GLY A 159 -21.51 -11.91 24.36
C GLY A 159 -22.09 -10.84 23.43
N SER A 160 -21.29 -10.29 22.52
CA SER A 160 -21.78 -9.40 21.46
C SER A 160 -22.65 -10.14 20.44
N SER A 161 -23.56 -9.42 19.80
CA SER A 161 -24.29 -9.91 18.62
C SER A 161 -23.43 -9.99 17.35
N PHE A 162 -22.26 -9.34 17.37
CA PHE A 162 -21.29 -9.41 16.28
C PHE A 162 -20.27 -10.51 16.55
N SER A 163 -19.94 -11.28 15.52
CA SER A 163 -18.83 -12.24 15.59
C SER A 163 -17.49 -11.51 15.61
N PRO A 164 -16.43 -12.12 16.17
CA PRO A 164 -15.08 -11.58 16.05
C PRO A 164 -14.73 -11.28 14.58
N GLY A 165 -14.13 -10.12 14.33
CA GLY A 165 -13.91 -9.60 12.97
C GLY A 165 -12.58 -8.87 12.83
N LYS A 166 -12.11 -8.73 11.59
CA LYS A 166 -11.00 -7.85 11.24
C LYS A 166 -11.57 -6.44 11.04
N LEU A 167 -11.44 -5.60 12.06
CA LEU A 167 -11.86 -4.20 12.03
C LEU A 167 -10.67 -3.24 11.94
N ASP A 168 -9.47 -3.70 12.32
CA ASP A 168 -8.26 -2.90 12.39
C ASP A 168 -7.37 -3.18 11.18
N TYR A 169 -7.13 -2.15 10.38
CA TYR A 169 -6.42 -2.27 9.11
C TYR A 169 -5.04 -1.63 9.19
N ILE A 170 -4.15 -2.16 8.36
CA ILE A 170 -2.85 -1.58 8.05
C ILE A 170 -2.79 -1.66 6.54
N LEU A 171 -3.11 -0.54 5.92
CA LEU A 171 -2.95 -0.32 4.50
C LEU A 171 -1.62 0.39 4.27
N TYR A 172 -0.89 0.05 3.23
CA TYR A 172 0.40 0.68 2.96
C TYR A 172 0.77 0.71 1.48
N THR A 173 1.59 1.69 1.10
CA THR A 173 2.16 1.84 -0.25
C THR A 173 3.30 0.86 -0.46
N ASP A 174 3.04 -0.29 -1.10
CA ASP A 174 4.03 -1.38 -1.26
C ASP A 174 5.01 -1.13 -2.41
N SER A 175 4.72 -0.12 -3.25
CA SER A 175 5.69 0.43 -4.19
C SER A 175 6.95 0.97 -3.49
N ILE A 176 6.77 1.52 -2.29
CA ILE A 176 7.83 2.16 -1.48
C ILE A 176 8.21 1.32 -0.27
N LEU A 177 7.27 0.64 0.40
CA LEU A 177 7.53 -0.06 1.66
C LEU A 177 7.69 -1.56 1.45
N GLU A 178 8.76 -2.12 2.03
CA GLU A 178 8.92 -3.56 2.21
C GLU A 178 8.67 -3.94 3.67
N ILE A 179 7.78 -4.91 3.93
CA ILE A 179 7.42 -5.36 5.27
C ILE A 179 8.20 -6.62 5.66
N ALA A 180 8.82 -6.63 6.84
CA ALA A 180 9.60 -7.77 7.35
C ALA A 180 8.72 -8.80 8.07
N LYS A 181 8.06 -8.36 9.15
CA LYS A 181 7.26 -9.20 10.04
C LYS A 181 6.01 -8.46 10.43
N HIS A 182 4.95 -9.20 10.66
CA HIS A 182 3.70 -8.62 11.13
C HIS A 182 2.86 -9.67 11.84
N TYR A 183 2.13 -9.27 12.86
CA TYR A 183 1.25 -10.14 13.63
C TYR A 183 0.15 -9.34 14.34
N VAL A 184 -0.87 -10.05 14.79
CA VAL A 184 -1.87 -9.56 15.76
C VAL A 184 -1.49 -10.14 17.12
N LEU A 185 -1.22 -9.29 18.10
CA LEU A 185 -0.87 -9.76 19.44
C LEU A 185 -2.13 -10.28 20.13
N ASN A 186 -2.18 -11.58 20.40
CA ASN A 186 -3.26 -12.23 21.14
C ASN A 186 -2.63 -13.13 22.21
N THR A 187 -2.51 -12.59 23.44
CA THR A 187 -1.89 -13.29 24.57
C THR A 187 -2.64 -14.55 24.99
N MET A 188 -3.96 -14.61 24.75
CA MET A 188 -4.77 -15.81 25.01
C MET A 188 -4.47 -16.97 24.05
N ALA A 189 -3.79 -16.68 22.93
CA ALA A 189 -3.42 -17.68 21.92
C ALA A 189 -1.95 -18.11 22.00
N MET A 190 -1.16 -17.46 22.86
CA MET A 190 0.25 -17.78 23.09
C MET A 190 0.38 -18.99 24.01
N SER A 191 1.49 -19.73 23.86
CA SER A 191 1.81 -20.83 24.79
C SER A 191 2.31 -20.29 26.14
N GLU A 192 2.18 -21.09 27.21
CA GLU A 192 2.73 -20.75 28.53
C GLU A 192 4.23 -20.43 28.46
N GLU A 193 5.00 -21.16 27.65
CA GLU A 193 6.44 -20.92 27.44
C GLU A 193 6.71 -19.54 26.80
N GLU A 194 5.92 -19.13 25.81
CA GLU A 194 6.05 -17.81 25.18
C GLU A 194 5.64 -16.68 26.14
N LEU A 195 4.55 -16.86 26.89
CA LEU A 195 4.09 -15.90 27.89
C LEU A 195 5.17 -15.66 28.96
N ASP A 196 5.74 -16.74 29.51
CA ASP A 196 6.84 -16.68 30.47
C ASP A 196 8.09 -16.01 29.87
N GLN A 197 8.44 -16.36 28.62
CA GLN A 197 9.62 -15.81 27.94
C GLN A 197 9.53 -14.29 27.77
N TYR A 198 8.35 -13.77 27.44
CA TYR A 198 8.15 -12.33 27.17
C TYR A 198 7.60 -11.55 28.37
N ASN A 199 7.44 -12.21 29.53
CA ASN A 199 6.87 -11.63 30.75
C ASN A 199 5.48 -11.00 30.48
N LEU A 200 4.60 -11.80 29.87
CA LEU A 200 3.20 -11.46 29.57
C LEU A 200 2.27 -12.39 30.34
N GLU A 201 1.07 -11.92 30.67
CA GLU A 201 -0.02 -12.75 31.19
C GLU A 201 -1.00 -13.12 30.06
N GLU A 202 -1.62 -14.30 30.15
CA GLU A 202 -2.57 -14.82 29.16
C GLU A 202 -3.67 -13.80 28.80
N TRP A 203 -4.12 -13.02 29.77
CA TRP A 203 -5.26 -12.10 29.63
C TRP A 203 -4.87 -10.65 29.39
N ASP A 204 -3.58 -10.32 29.24
CA ASP A 204 -3.11 -8.93 29.12
C ASP A 204 -3.81 -8.16 28.00
N VAL A 205 -3.85 -8.72 26.79
CA VAL A 205 -4.49 -8.04 25.65
C VAL A 205 -6.00 -7.89 25.87
N TYR A 206 -6.65 -8.95 26.34
CA TYR A 206 -8.10 -8.96 26.53
C TYR A 206 -8.57 -7.98 27.62
N LEU A 207 -7.77 -7.80 28.68
CA LEU A 207 -8.08 -6.85 29.75
C LEU A 207 -7.76 -5.40 29.34
N ALA A 208 -6.80 -5.20 28.44
CA ALA A 208 -6.42 -3.88 27.96
C ALA A 208 -7.41 -3.30 26.95
N SER A 209 -7.96 -4.12 26.05
CA SER A 209 -8.90 -3.68 25.01
C SER A 209 -9.70 -4.85 24.43
N ASP A 210 -10.88 -4.54 23.87
CA ASP A 210 -11.65 -5.45 23.01
C ASP A 210 -11.11 -5.51 21.56
N HIS A 211 -10.15 -4.64 21.22
CA HIS A 211 -9.31 -4.70 20.03
C HIS A 211 -7.94 -5.27 20.35
N MET A 212 -7.33 -5.93 19.37
CA MET A 212 -6.02 -6.58 19.47
C MET A 212 -4.97 -5.73 18.77
N PRO A 213 -3.83 -5.44 19.43
CA PRO A 213 -2.74 -4.69 18.81
C PRO A 213 -2.23 -5.38 17.54
N ARG A 214 -2.09 -4.59 16.47
CA ARG A 214 -1.41 -5.01 15.25
C ARG A 214 0.03 -4.49 15.26
N VAL A 215 0.97 -5.37 14.96
CA VAL A 215 2.40 -5.05 14.93
C VAL A 215 2.92 -5.30 13.52
N VAL A 216 3.77 -4.39 13.04
CA VAL A 216 4.43 -4.46 11.75
C VAL A 216 5.87 -3.95 11.89
N ASP A 217 6.80 -4.69 11.32
CA ASP A 217 8.21 -4.33 11.18
C ASP A 217 8.45 -3.91 9.73
N ILE A 218 9.04 -2.73 9.52
CA ILE A 218 9.48 -2.26 8.20
C ILE A 218 10.85 -2.90 7.91
N LEU A 219 10.97 -3.55 6.74
CA LEU A 219 12.24 -4.12 6.26
C LEU A 219 13.09 -3.06 5.56
N ALA A 220 12.47 -2.33 4.62
CA ALA A 220 13.13 -1.33 3.80
C ALA A 220 12.13 -0.28 3.30
N VAL A 221 12.68 0.89 2.95
CA VAL A 221 12.01 1.94 2.19
C VAL A 221 12.76 2.05 0.86
N ASN A 222 12.07 1.73 -0.23
CA ASN A 222 12.57 1.78 -1.59
C ASN A 222 12.51 3.23 -2.07
N VAL A 223 13.55 4.00 -1.75
CA VAL A 223 13.68 5.37 -2.24
C VAL A 223 14.01 5.32 -3.73
N THR A 224 13.16 5.87 -4.59
CA THR A 224 13.60 6.22 -5.94
C THR A 224 14.53 7.43 -5.82
N PRO A 225 15.71 7.43 -6.48
CA PRO A 225 16.53 8.63 -6.54
C PRO A 225 15.77 9.71 -7.31
N ASP A 226 15.73 10.93 -6.77
CA ASP A 226 15.25 12.12 -7.46
C ASP A 226 16.01 12.28 -8.78
N VAL A 227 15.36 12.05 -9.92
CA VAL A 227 15.96 12.33 -11.23
C VAL A 227 15.49 13.70 -11.70
N GLU A 228 16.14 14.75 -11.18
CA GLU A 228 16.36 15.97 -11.96
C GLU A 228 17.74 15.87 -12.64
N GLU A 229 17.83 15.20 -13.79
CA GLU A 229 18.76 15.57 -14.87
C GLU A 229 18.43 14.80 -16.17
N GLU A 230 17.93 15.52 -17.18
CA GLU A 230 17.92 15.04 -18.57
C GLU A 230 19.37 14.73 -19.00
N GLY A 231 19.72 13.43 -19.01
CA GLY A 231 20.97 12.95 -19.59
C GLY A 231 21.78 11.94 -18.77
N SER A 232 21.33 11.53 -17.58
CA SER A 232 21.96 10.41 -16.88
C SER A 232 21.48 9.07 -17.47
N LEU A 233 22.41 8.13 -17.62
CA LEU A 233 22.07 6.74 -17.95
C LEU A 233 21.21 6.20 -16.80
N PRO A 234 20.14 5.42 -17.06
CA PRO A 234 19.30 4.92 -15.99
C PRO A 234 20.14 4.10 -15.01
N GLU A 235 20.10 4.50 -13.74
CA GLU A 235 20.88 3.85 -12.67
C GLU A 235 20.26 2.53 -12.18
N VAL A 236 19.05 2.20 -12.64
CA VAL A 236 18.26 1.07 -12.13
C VAL A 236 17.64 0.26 -13.26
N PHE A 237 17.74 -1.07 -13.16
CA PHE A 237 17.00 -2.04 -13.98
C PHE A 237 15.50 -2.03 -13.63
N ARG A 238 14.66 -1.50 -14.55
CA ARG A 238 13.21 -1.34 -14.34
C ARG A 238 12.41 -1.82 -15.55
N LEU A 239 11.20 -2.32 -15.28
CA LEU A 239 10.19 -2.61 -16.27
C LEU A 239 8.97 -1.74 -15.91
N TYR A 240 8.70 -0.70 -16.70
CA TYR A 240 7.64 0.26 -16.45
C TYR A 240 6.27 -0.34 -16.81
N PRO A 241 5.16 0.13 -16.21
CA PRO A 241 3.82 -0.31 -16.57
C PRO A 241 3.58 -0.20 -18.08
N ALA A 242 3.03 -1.26 -18.68
CA ALA A 242 2.68 -1.23 -20.09
C ALA A 242 1.49 -0.29 -20.31
N TYR A 243 1.58 0.61 -21.30
CA TYR A 243 0.51 1.57 -21.58
C TYR A 243 0.05 1.49 -23.06
N PRO A 244 -1.27 1.39 -23.32
CA PRO A 244 -2.34 1.23 -22.34
C PRO A 244 -2.34 -0.17 -21.68
N ASN A 245 -2.95 -0.32 -20.50
CA ASN A 245 -3.27 -1.61 -19.86
C ASN A 245 -4.46 -1.41 -18.90
N PRO A 246 -5.62 -2.09 -19.09
CA PRO A 246 -5.95 -3.01 -20.16
C PRO A 246 -5.86 -2.39 -21.56
N PHE A 247 -5.53 -3.19 -22.56
CA PHE A 247 -5.32 -2.69 -23.93
C PHE A 247 -6.15 -3.43 -24.96
N ASN A 248 -6.39 -2.76 -26.10
CA ASN A 248 -6.96 -3.38 -27.29
C ASN A 248 -5.92 -3.38 -28.41
N ALA A 249 -5.69 -4.56 -29.00
CA ALA A 249 -4.75 -4.83 -30.10
C ALA A 249 -3.26 -4.64 -29.79
N SER A 250 -2.83 -3.55 -29.16
CA SER A 250 -1.43 -3.30 -28.83
C SER A 250 -1.21 -2.50 -27.54
N THR A 251 -0.08 -2.75 -26.88
CA THR A 251 0.40 -1.98 -25.71
C THR A 251 1.88 -1.66 -25.87
N THR A 252 2.32 -0.53 -25.36
CA THR A 252 3.72 -0.11 -25.32
C THR A 252 4.35 -0.57 -24.02
N ILE A 253 5.52 -1.20 -24.10
CA ILE A 253 6.30 -1.68 -22.97
C ILE A 253 7.60 -0.89 -22.93
N THR A 254 7.76 -0.10 -21.87
CA THR A 254 8.95 0.70 -21.61
C THR A 254 9.77 0.01 -20.51
N PHE A 255 11.09 0.04 -20.63
CA PHE A 255 11.99 -0.52 -19.65
C PHE A 255 13.36 0.17 -19.66
N SER A 256 14.06 0.11 -18.55
CA SER A 256 15.42 0.63 -18.41
C SER A 256 16.41 -0.49 -18.10
N VAL A 257 17.60 -0.35 -18.66
CA VAL A 257 18.73 -1.25 -18.44
C VAL A 257 19.87 -0.45 -17.82
N GLU A 258 20.35 -0.89 -16.66
CA GLU A 258 21.43 -0.22 -15.91
C GLU A 258 22.85 -0.63 -16.37
N MET A 259 22.99 -1.84 -16.91
CA MET A 259 24.28 -2.42 -17.30
C MET A 259 24.18 -3.08 -18.65
N ASN A 260 25.27 -3.02 -19.43
CA ASN A 260 25.35 -3.74 -20.69
C ASN A 260 25.11 -5.25 -20.47
N GLY A 261 24.14 -5.81 -21.18
CA GLY A 261 23.78 -7.22 -21.05
C GLY A 261 22.84 -7.68 -22.17
N HIS A 262 22.72 -9.00 -22.30
CA HIS A 262 21.78 -9.61 -23.24
C HIS A 262 20.40 -9.63 -22.59
N ALA A 263 19.46 -8.86 -23.15
CA ALA A 263 18.13 -8.65 -22.60
C ALA A 263 17.09 -9.53 -23.31
N PHE A 264 16.22 -10.15 -22.53
CA PHE A 264 15.05 -10.89 -22.99
C PHE A 264 13.79 -10.20 -22.49
N LEU A 265 12.97 -9.68 -23.39
CA LEU A 265 11.62 -9.22 -23.06
C LEU A 265 10.62 -10.17 -23.71
N GLN A 266 9.90 -10.92 -22.88
CA GLN A 266 9.07 -12.04 -23.30
C GLN A 266 7.66 -11.93 -22.72
N ILE A 267 6.70 -12.45 -23.48
CA ILE A 267 5.28 -12.48 -23.11
C ILE A 267 4.86 -13.92 -22.89
N TYR A 268 4.24 -14.20 -21.75
CA TYR A 268 3.71 -15.51 -21.38
C TYR A 268 2.21 -15.45 -21.17
N ASP A 269 1.49 -16.52 -21.50
CA ASP A 269 0.11 -16.68 -21.04
C ASP A 269 0.06 -17.20 -19.59
N ILE A 270 -1.12 -17.22 -18.98
CA ILE A 270 -1.30 -17.68 -17.59
C ILE A 270 -0.88 -19.13 -17.32
N THR A 271 -0.68 -19.94 -18.36
CA THR A 271 -0.20 -21.32 -18.22
C THR A 271 1.34 -21.41 -18.26
N GLY A 272 2.01 -20.27 -18.40
CA GLY A 272 3.46 -20.18 -18.54
C GLY A 272 3.97 -20.47 -19.95
N ARG A 273 3.09 -20.54 -20.96
CA ARG A 273 3.51 -20.75 -22.35
C ARG A 273 3.99 -19.43 -22.94
N LEU A 274 5.17 -19.44 -23.55
CA LEU A 274 5.71 -18.30 -24.29
C LEU A 274 4.83 -17.98 -25.50
N VAL A 275 4.34 -16.74 -25.54
CA VAL A 275 3.46 -16.19 -26.59
C VAL A 275 4.26 -15.37 -27.59
N ALA A 276 5.19 -14.54 -27.10
CA ALA A 276 6.03 -13.68 -27.94
C ALA A 276 7.37 -13.37 -27.26
N THR A 277 8.37 -13.07 -28.08
CA THR A 277 9.64 -12.45 -27.65
C THR A 277 9.75 -11.13 -28.38
N LEU A 278 9.78 -10.04 -27.61
CA LEU A 278 9.80 -8.66 -28.11
C LEU A 278 11.21 -8.11 -28.20
N VAL A 279 12.09 -8.57 -27.30
CA VAL A 279 13.51 -8.21 -27.27
C VAL A 279 14.32 -9.48 -26.97
N ASP A 280 15.38 -9.69 -27.75
CA ASP A 280 16.36 -10.78 -27.61
C ASP A 280 17.69 -10.29 -28.22
N GLU A 281 18.31 -9.31 -27.57
CA GLU A 281 19.52 -8.67 -28.07
C GLU A 281 20.40 -8.09 -26.97
N GLN A 282 21.62 -7.72 -27.34
CA GLN A 282 22.56 -7.03 -26.46
C GLN A 282 22.19 -5.55 -26.36
N LEU A 283 21.81 -5.10 -25.16
CA LEU A 283 21.48 -3.70 -24.89
C LEU A 283 22.61 -3.03 -24.11
N LEU A 284 22.82 -1.74 -24.40
CA LEU A 284 23.65 -0.87 -23.59
C LEU A 284 22.82 -0.30 -22.43
N PRO A 285 23.44 0.32 -21.42
CA PRO A 285 22.69 1.07 -20.43
C PRO A 285 21.85 2.15 -21.11
N GLY A 286 20.57 2.25 -20.77
CA GLY A 286 19.63 3.13 -21.45
C GLY A 286 18.17 2.75 -21.23
N GLU A 287 17.28 3.64 -21.65
CA GLU A 287 15.85 3.40 -21.71
C GLU A 287 15.42 2.93 -23.09
N TYR A 288 14.47 2.00 -23.10
CA TYR A 288 14.01 1.31 -24.29
C TYR A 288 12.49 1.22 -24.29
N GLU A 289 11.93 1.30 -25.48
CA GLU A 289 10.50 1.18 -25.72
C GLU A 289 10.25 0.16 -26.84
N THR A 290 9.29 -0.73 -26.64
CA THR A 290 8.83 -1.64 -27.68
C THR A 290 7.32 -1.84 -27.62
N VAL A 291 6.70 -2.09 -28.76
CA VAL A 291 5.25 -2.28 -28.88
C VAL A 291 4.93 -3.76 -29.02
N TRP A 292 4.06 -4.26 -28.15
CA TRP A 292 3.48 -5.59 -28.31
C TRP A 292 2.21 -5.53 -29.15
N ASP A 293 2.26 -6.04 -30.39
CA ASP A 293 1.08 -6.25 -31.23
C ASP A 293 0.44 -7.64 -30.96
N ALA A 294 -0.69 -7.62 -30.27
CA ALA A 294 -1.42 -8.80 -29.83
C ALA A 294 -2.68 -9.10 -30.68
N ARG A 295 -2.82 -8.53 -31.89
CA ARG A 295 -4.03 -8.74 -32.73
C ARG A 295 -4.34 -10.22 -33.00
N LYS A 296 -3.29 -11.05 -33.13
CA LYS A 296 -3.39 -12.50 -33.37
C LYS A 296 -3.46 -13.35 -32.10
N VAL A 297 -3.53 -12.72 -30.93
CA VAL A 297 -3.53 -13.37 -29.61
C VAL A 297 -4.96 -13.30 -29.03
N SER A 298 -5.38 -14.28 -28.22
CA SER A 298 -6.73 -14.30 -27.60
C SER A 298 -6.83 -13.27 -26.46
N SER A 299 -8.01 -12.73 -26.19
CA SER A 299 -8.22 -11.90 -24.99
C SER A 299 -7.88 -12.69 -23.72
N GLY A 300 -7.36 -12.01 -22.70
CA GLY A 300 -6.97 -12.64 -21.46
C GLY A 300 -5.82 -11.93 -20.74
N VAL A 301 -5.34 -12.56 -19.68
CA VAL A 301 -4.22 -12.08 -18.87
C VAL A 301 -2.90 -12.66 -19.41
N TYR A 302 -1.89 -11.81 -19.49
CA TYR A 302 -0.53 -12.16 -19.91
C TYR A 302 0.49 -11.63 -18.91
N LEU A 303 1.64 -12.29 -18.83
CA LEU A 303 2.78 -11.85 -18.05
C LEU A 303 3.88 -11.37 -19.00
N VAL A 304 4.30 -10.11 -18.83
CA VAL A 304 5.50 -9.56 -19.47
C VAL A 304 6.66 -9.82 -18.53
N THR A 305 7.73 -10.43 -19.02
CA THR A 305 8.94 -10.70 -18.25
C THR A 305 10.14 -10.09 -18.95
N LEU A 306 10.85 -9.22 -18.24
CA LEU A 306 12.14 -8.67 -18.65
C LEU A 306 13.24 -9.37 -17.87
N GLN A 307 14.24 -9.90 -18.57
CA GLN A 307 15.40 -10.54 -17.97
C GLN A 307 16.69 -9.99 -18.57
N ILE A 308 17.68 -9.71 -17.71
CA ILE A 308 19.06 -9.41 -18.12
C ILE A 308 20.03 -10.07 -17.13
N GLY A 309 20.88 -10.98 -17.63
CA GLY A 309 21.70 -11.83 -16.75
C GLY A 309 20.85 -12.59 -15.73
N THR A 310 21.05 -12.30 -14.43
CA THR A 310 20.29 -12.88 -13.30
C THR A 310 19.11 -12.03 -12.85
N ALA A 311 19.00 -10.78 -13.29
CA ALA A 311 17.93 -9.88 -12.90
C ALA A 311 16.66 -10.17 -13.72
N VAL A 312 15.52 -10.26 -13.04
CA VAL A 312 14.21 -10.53 -13.67
C VAL A 312 13.17 -9.59 -13.06
N LYS A 313 12.42 -8.91 -13.92
CA LYS A 313 11.22 -8.13 -13.57
C LYS A 313 10.03 -8.67 -14.36
N SER A 314 8.84 -8.59 -13.79
CA SER A 314 7.64 -9.03 -14.49
C SER A 314 6.45 -8.15 -14.14
N GLN A 315 5.53 -7.98 -15.09
CA GLN A 315 4.29 -7.26 -14.92
C GLN A 315 3.13 -7.99 -15.60
N LYS A 316 1.92 -7.80 -15.08
CA LYS A 316 0.69 -8.39 -15.60
C LYS A 316 0.01 -7.42 -16.56
N VAL A 317 -0.36 -7.87 -17.74
CA VAL A 317 -1.13 -7.08 -18.72
C VAL A 317 -2.42 -7.80 -19.13
N VAL A 318 -3.44 -7.02 -19.46
CA VAL A 318 -4.78 -7.51 -19.81
C VAL A 318 -5.13 -7.09 -21.23
N LEU A 319 -5.28 -8.07 -22.12
CA LEU A 319 -5.73 -7.84 -23.49
C LEU A 319 -7.25 -7.96 -23.56
N LEU A 320 -7.90 -6.85 -23.93
CA LEU A 320 -9.32 -6.75 -24.26
C LEU A 320 -9.51 -6.85 -25.79
N LYS A 321 -10.59 -7.50 -26.23
CA LYS A 321 -11.06 -7.45 -27.63
C LYS A 321 -12.51 -7.02 -27.65
#